data_AF-A0A9Q0RPX1-F1
#
_entry.id   AF-A0A9Q0RPX1-F1
#
_cell.length_a   1.000
_cell.length_b   1.000
_cell.length_c   1.000
_cell.angle_alpha   90.00
_cell.angle_beta   90.00
_cell.angle_gamma   90.00
#
_symmetry.space_group_name_H-M   'P 1'
#
loop_
_entity.id
_entity.type
_entity.pdbx_description
1 polymer ?
#
loop_
_entity_poly.entity_id
_entity_poly.type
_entity_poly.pdbx_seq_one_letter_code
_entity_poly.pdbx_strand_id
1 'polypeptide(L)'
;MWYFRHHARRFFRGFMKPIDPDVALKWHKRFRYMYLFSAISAFGVSYYIFQSHQKEIGAYEDLDTTPSHRQARLRGHSGKVIIYRFGWGKEPEYYEFDNEKYTEEYNERVKKYEQKKANVKNEEILTS
;
A
#
# COMPACT_ATOMS: atom_id res chain seq x y z
N MET A 1 36.54 -5.58 13.65
CA MET A 1 36.53 -5.29 12.19
C MET A 1 37.53 -6.12 11.37
N TRP A 2 38.74 -6.42 11.85
CA TRP A 2 39.77 -7.13 11.06
C TRP A 2 39.38 -8.55 10.63
N TYR A 3 38.74 -9.31 11.53
CA TYR A 3 38.30 -10.69 11.28
C TYR A 3 37.29 -10.81 10.12
N PHE A 4 36.28 -9.93 10.10
CA PHE A 4 35.26 -9.90 9.05
C PHE A 4 35.87 -9.53 7.68
N ARG A 5 36.79 -8.57 7.67
CA ARG A 5 37.49 -8.12 6.46
C ARG A 5 38.40 -9.20 5.88
N HIS A 6 39.04 -10.01 6.72
CA HIS A 6 39.86 -11.14 6.30
C HIS A 6 39.03 -12.26 5.67
N HIS A 7 37.93 -12.66 6.32
CA HIS A 7 37.03 -13.70 5.79
C HIS A 7 36.33 -13.26 4.52
N ALA A 8 35.87 -12.01 4.45
CA ALA A 8 35.31 -11.44 3.22
C ALA A 8 36.33 -11.50 2.06
N ARG A 9 37.59 -11.07 2.26
CA ARG A 9 38.61 -11.17 1.20
C ARG A 9 38.88 -12.60 0.77
N ARG A 10 38.91 -13.56 1.70
CA ARG A 10 39.13 -14.98 1.38
C ARG A 10 37.96 -15.54 0.56
N PHE A 11 36.74 -15.19 0.92
CA PHE A 11 35.53 -15.55 0.19
C PHE A 11 35.51 -14.95 -1.22
N PHE A 12 35.75 -13.64 -1.34
CA PHE A 12 35.81 -12.95 -2.63
C PHE A 12 36.91 -13.48 -3.53
N ARG A 13 38.10 -13.85 -3.00
CA ARG A 13 39.18 -14.46 -3.81
C ARG A 13 38.82 -15.83 -4.38
N GLY A 14 37.99 -16.61 -3.67
CA GLY A 14 37.49 -17.90 -4.18
C GLY A 14 36.45 -17.71 -5.28
N PHE A 15 35.56 -16.73 -5.11
CA PHE A 15 34.43 -16.47 -6.00
C PHE A 15 34.80 -15.64 -7.24
N MET A 16 35.73 -14.68 -7.11
CA MET A 16 36.15 -13.76 -8.18
C MET A 16 37.28 -14.31 -9.06
N LYS A 17 37.49 -15.63 -9.09
CA LYS A 17 38.38 -16.21 -10.11
C LYS A 17 37.78 -15.95 -11.50
N PRO A 18 38.62 -15.67 -12.52
CA PRO A 18 38.12 -15.52 -13.88
C PRO A 18 37.36 -16.79 -14.28
N ILE A 19 36.13 -16.60 -14.70
CA ILE A 19 35.24 -17.68 -15.14
C ILE A 19 35.65 -18.05 -16.57
N ASP A 20 35.74 -19.34 -16.85
CA ASP A 20 35.97 -19.84 -18.19
C ASP A 20 34.89 -19.31 -19.16
N PRO A 21 35.25 -18.74 -20.33
CA PRO A 21 34.30 -18.17 -21.28
C PRO A 21 33.14 -19.11 -21.64
N ASP A 22 33.37 -20.42 -21.74
CA ASP A 22 32.32 -21.39 -22.07
C ASP A 22 31.29 -21.54 -20.95
N VAL A 23 31.78 -21.53 -19.70
CA VAL A 23 30.94 -21.56 -18.51
C VAL A 23 30.14 -20.26 -18.41
N ALA A 24 30.79 -19.11 -18.63
CA ALA A 24 30.14 -17.81 -18.62
C ALA A 24 28.99 -17.73 -19.65
N LEU A 25 29.21 -18.22 -20.87
CA LEU A 25 28.21 -18.22 -21.94
C LEU A 25 27.00 -19.10 -21.58
N LYS A 26 27.23 -20.25 -20.94
CA LYS A 26 26.17 -21.16 -20.47
C LYS A 26 25.32 -20.53 -19.38
N TRP A 27 25.95 -19.86 -18.40
CA TRP A 27 25.24 -19.11 -17.36
C TRP A 27 24.48 -17.93 -17.95
N HIS A 28 25.09 -17.15 -18.83
CA HIS A 28 24.39 -16.06 -19.50
C HIS A 28 23.13 -16.55 -20.22
N LYS A 29 23.19 -17.62 -21.02
CA LYS A 29 22.02 -18.19 -21.70
C LYS A 29 20.90 -18.62 -20.74
N ARG A 30 21.25 -19.19 -19.58
CA ARG A 30 20.27 -19.63 -18.56
C ARG A 30 19.64 -18.46 -17.82
N PHE A 31 20.39 -17.41 -17.54
CA PHE A 31 19.97 -16.30 -16.68
C PHE A 31 19.56 -15.04 -17.44
N ARG A 32 19.73 -15.00 -18.77
CA ARG A 32 19.42 -13.83 -19.62
C ARG A 32 18.02 -13.28 -19.38
N TYR A 33 17.04 -14.15 -19.15
CA TYR A 33 15.65 -13.76 -18.90
C TYR A 33 15.27 -13.71 -17.42
N MET A 34 16.18 -14.07 -16.51
CA MET A 34 15.87 -14.09 -15.09
C MET A 34 15.61 -12.68 -14.57
N TYR A 35 16.29 -11.67 -15.12
CA TYR A 35 16.01 -10.26 -14.83
C TYR A 35 14.60 -9.86 -15.28
N LEU A 36 14.18 -10.27 -16.48
CA LEU A 36 12.84 -9.99 -17.00
C LEU A 36 11.76 -10.67 -16.15
N PHE A 37 11.97 -11.95 -15.80
CA PHE A 37 11.07 -12.69 -14.92
C PHE A 37 10.95 -12.02 -13.54
N SER A 38 12.07 -11.65 -12.94
CA SER A 38 12.09 -10.96 -11.65
C SER A 38 11.37 -9.61 -11.72
N ALA A 39 11.56 -8.86 -12.81
CA ALA A 39 10.88 -7.58 -13.03
C ALA A 39 9.37 -7.75 -13.18
N ILE A 40 8.91 -8.74 -13.96
CA ILE A 40 7.48 -9.02 -14.15
C ILE A 40 6.84 -9.49 -12.85
N SER A 41 7.49 -10.38 -12.10
CA SER A 41 6.99 -10.85 -10.80
C SER A 41 6.92 -9.71 -9.79
N ALA A 42 7.97 -8.88 -9.69
CA ALA A 42 7.97 -7.73 -8.80
C ALA A 42 6.86 -6.73 -9.18
N PHE A 43 6.70 -6.45 -10.48
CA PHE A 43 5.63 -5.58 -10.97
C PHE A 43 4.25 -6.16 -10.64
N GLY A 44 4.00 -7.44 -10.93
CA GLY A 44 2.73 -8.11 -10.63
C GLY A 44 2.37 -8.08 -9.14
N VAL A 45 3.34 -8.37 -8.26
CA VAL A 45 3.15 -8.27 -6.81
C VAL A 45 2.88 -6.84 -6.38
N SER A 46 3.66 -5.86 -6.86
CA SER A 46 3.44 -4.45 -6.52
C SER A 46 2.08 -3.94 -7.00
N TYR A 47 1.63 -4.37 -8.18
CA TYR A 47 0.34 -4.00 -8.75
C TYR A 47 -0.81 -4.61 -7.95
N TYR A 48 -0.68 -5.90 -7.57
CA TYR A 48 -1.66 -6.56 -6.72
C TYR A 48 -1.81 -5.84 -5.36
N ILE A 49 -0.70 -5.55 -4.68
CA ILE A 49 -0.70 -4.84 -3.39
C ILE A 49 -1.31 -3.43 -3.54
N PHE A 50 -0.95 -2.71 -4.60
CA PHE A 50 -1.51 -1.39 -4.87
C PHE A 50 -3.02 -1.46 -5.09
N GLN A 51 -3.49 -2.44 -5.88
CA GLN A 51 -4.91 -2.59 -6.17
C GLN A 51 -5.71 -3.07 -4.95
N SER A 52 -5.16 -3.96 -4.11
CA SER A 52 -5.82 -4.39 -2.87
C SER A 52 -5.96 -3.22 -1.90
N HIS A 53 -4.91 -2.40 -1.73
CA HIS A 53 -5.02 -1.18 -0.93
C HIS A 53 -5.97 -0.15 -1.53
N GLN A 54 -5.99 0.04 -2.85
CA GLN A 54 -6.98 0.92 -3.49
C GLN A 54 -8.42 0.46 -3.25
N LYS A 55 -8.69 -0.86 -3.28
CA LYS A 55 -10.03 -1.40 -2.98
C LYS A 55 -10.42 -1.22 -1.52
N GLU A 56 -9.49 -1.44 -0.59
CA GLU A 56 -9.73 -1.17 0.83
C GLU A 56 -9.95 0.32 1.07
N ILE A 57 -9.07 1.17 0.54
CA ILE A 57 -9.15 2.62 0.70
C ILE A 57 -10.42 3.18 0.08
N GLY A 58 -10.75 2.81 -1.17
CA GLY A 58 -11.92 3.31 -1.88
C GLY A 58 -13.25 2.93 -1.22
N ALA A 59 -13.34 1.75 -0.60
CA ALA A 59 -14.56 1.36 0.13
C ALA A 59 -14.81 2.23 1.39
N TYR A 60 -13.74 2.71 2.04
CA TYR A 60 -13.85 3.57 3.22
C TYR A 60 -13.76 5.07 2.88
N GLU A 61 -13.22 5.43 1.71
CA GLU A 61 -13.13 6.81 1.22
C GLU A 61 -14.53 7.38 0.90
N ASP A 62 -15.48 6.54 0.48
CA ASP A 62 -16.90 6.93 0.35
C ASP A 62 -17.57 7.23 1.71
N LEU A 63 -17.04 6.67 2.80
CA LEU A 63 -17.60 6.89 4.16
C LEU A 63 -17.03 8.16 4.81
N ASP A 64 -15.79 8.53 4.49
CA ASP A 64 -15.19 9.79 4.94
C ASP A 64 -15.60 10.94 4.00
N THR A 65 -16.08 12.04 4.56
CA THR A 65 -16.59 13.20 3.79
C THR A 65 -15.53 13.83 2.89
N THR A 66 -14.28 13.89 3.36
CA THR A 66 -13.11 14.35 2.59
C THR A 66 -11.84 13.63 3.05
N PRO A 67 -10.79 13.56 2.21
CA PRO A 67 -9.50 12.98 2.61
C PRO A 67 -8.88 13.62 3.86
N SER A 68 -9.18 14.89 4.11
CA SER A 68 -8.71 15.63 5.28
C SER A 68 -9.37 15.14 6.58
N HIS A 69 -10.66 14.80 6.56
CA HIS A 69 -11.31 14.18 7.72
C HIS A 69 -10.72 12.80 8.02
N ARG A 70 -10.47 12.00 6.97
CA ARG A 70 -9.81 10.71 7.09
C ARG A 70 -8.45 10.83 7.76
N GLN A 71 -7.63 11.81 7.35
CA GLN A 71 -6.34 12.05 8.00
C GLN A 71 -6.49 12.47 9.47
N ALA A 72 -7.44 13.35 9.78
CA ALA A 72 -7.67 13.79 11.15
C ALA A 72 -8.06 12.63 12.07
N ARG A 73 -8.95 11.74 11.58
CA ARG A 73 -9.38 10.52 12.27
C ARG A 73 -8.23 9.52 12.45
N LEU A 74 -7.47 9.22 11.39
CA LEU A 74 -6.36 8.26 11.45
C LEU A 74 -5.21 8.71 12.34
N ARG A 75 -4.99 10.03 12.47
CA ARG A 75 -3.97 10.58 13.37
C ARG A 75 -4.42 10.66 14.83
N GLY A 76 -5.70 10.41 15.12
CA GLY A 76 -6.24 10.42 16.47
C GLY A 76 -6.21 11.80 17.14
N HIS A 77 -6.35 12.89 16.36
CA HIS A 77 -6.42 14.23 16.93
C HIS A 77 -7.70 14.36 17.79
N SER A 78 -7.57 14.68 19.08
CA SER A 78 -8.72 14.92 19.95
C SER A 78 -9.26 16.34 19.82
N GLY A 79 -10.57 16.51 19.95
CA GLY A 79 -11.24 17.82 19.94
C GLY A 79 -11.42 18.45 18.56
N LYS A 80 -11.46 19.79 18.53
CA LYS A 80 -11.81 20.55 17.32
C LYS A 80 -10.66 20.62 16.32
N VAL A 81 -10.94 20.26 15.08
CA VAL A 81 -10.00 20.27 13.96
C VAL A 81 -10.51 21.24 12.90
N ILE A 82 -9.60 22.06 12.38
CA ILE A 82 -9.87 23.00 11.29
C ILE A 82 -9.30 22.43 10.00
N ILE A 83 -10.14 22.30 8.97
CA ILE A 83 -9.70 21.91 7.63
C ILE A 83 -9.76 23.13 6.71
N TYR A 84 -8.64 23.39 6.04
CA TYR A 84 -8.57 24.38 4.97
C TYR A 84 -8.77 23.69 3.61
N ARG A 85 -9.64 24.27 2.78
CA ARG A 85 -9.88 23.84 1.41
C ARG A 85 -9.43 24.94 0.46
N PHE A 86 -8.39 24.63 -0.32
CA PHE A 86 -7.88 25.51 -1.36
C PHE A 86 -8.40 25.04 -2.72
N GLY A 87 -9.24 25.85 -3.35
CA GLY A 87 -9.69 25.66 -4.73
C GLY A 87 -8.88 26.54 -5.67
N TRP A 88 -8.56 26.03 -6.86
CA TRP A 88 -7.87 26.84 -7.88
C TRP A 88 -8.78 28.01 -8.30
N GLY A 89 -8.32 29.25 -8.09
CA GLY A 89 -9.09 30.47 -8.38
C GLY A 89 -10.27 30.75 -7.45
N LYS A 90 -10.37 30.05 -6.31
CA LYS A 90 -11.40 30.30 -5.27
C LYS A 90 -10.75 30.81 -4.00
N GLU A 91 -11.51 31.57 -3.21
CA GLU A 91 -11.08 31.94 -1.86
C GLU A 91 -10.90 30.69 -0.99
N PRO A 92 -9.95 30.69 -0.04
CA PRO A 92 -9.77 29.59 0.89
C PRO A 92 -11.01 29.47 1.78
N GLU A 93 -11.66 28.31 1.72
CA GLU A 93 -12.74 27.97 2.65
C GLU A 93 -12.15 27.21 3.83
N TYR A 94 -12.60 27.51 5.04
CA TYR A 94 -12.31 26.70 6.20
C TYR A 94 -13.59 26.26 6.87
N TYR A 95 -13.57 25.06 7.44
CA TYR A 95 -14.61 24.58 8.32
C TYR A 95 -13.98 23.89 9.52
N GLU A 96 -14.63 24.07 10.65
CA GLU A 96 -14.26 23.49 11.93
C GLU A 96 -15.21 22.34 12.23
N PHE A 97 -14.66 21.22 12.70
CA PHE A 97 -15.45 20.08 13.14
C PHE A 97 -14.83 19.45 14.38
N ASP A 98 -15.66 18.78 15.17
CA ASP A 98 -15.21 17.99 16.31
C ASP A 98 -14.83 16.58 15.83
N ASN A 99 -13.55 16.21 15.98
CA ASN A 99 -13.06 14.94 15.47
C ASN A 99 -13.55 13.74 16.29
N GLU A 100 -13.88 13.92 17.57
CA GLU A 100 -14.42 12.84 18.41
C GLU A 100 -15.81 12.48 17.93
N LYS A 101 -16.69 13.49 17.84
CA LYS A 101 -18.03 13.33 17.30
C LYS A 101 -18.01 12.79 15.87
N TYR A 102 -17.09 13.29 15.03
CA TYR A 102 -16.93 12.79 13.66
C TYR A 102 -16.55 11.31 13.61
N THR A 103 -15.65 10.87 14.50
CA THR A 103 -15.19 9.48 14.57
C THR A 103 -16.32 8.55 15.02
N GLU A 104 -17.17 8.99 15.95
CA GLU A 104 -18.38 8.27 16.35
C GLU A 104 -19.36 8.11 15.18
N GLU A 105 -19.69 9.20 14.50
CA GLU A 105 -20.57 9.19 13.32
C GLU A 105 -20.00 8.34 12.17
N TYR A 106 -18.67 8.35 11.99
CA TYR A 106 -17.98 7.48 11.05
C TYR A 106 -18.18 5.99 11.42
N ASN A 107 -17.98 5.62 12.69
CA ASN A 107 -18.14 4.24 13.15
C ASN A 107 -19.58 3.74 12.97
N GLU A 108 -20.58 4.60 13.16
CA GLU A 108 -21.97 4.25 12.86
C GLU A 108 -22.21 4.01 11.36
N ARG A 109 -21.63 4.84 10.50
CA ARG A 109 -21.71 4.67 9.04
C ARG A 109 -21.06 3.35 8.60
N VAL A 110 -19.91 3.00 9.19
CA VAL A 110 -19.24 1.71 8.96
C VAL A 110 -20.16 0.54 9.34
N LYS A 111 -20.75 0.56 10.55
CA LYS A 111 -21.67 -0.50 11.00
C LYS A 111 -22.86 -0.68 10.05
N LYS A 112 -23.47 0.43 9.60
CA LYS A 112 -24.58 0.39 8.63
C LYS A 112 -24.15 -0.17 7.27
N TYR A 113 -22.95 0.17 6.81
CA TYR A 113 -22.39 -0.36 5.56
C TYR A 113 -22.14 -1.87 5.64
N GLU A 114 -21.56 -2.34 6.74
CA GLU A 114 -21.30 -3.77 6.96
C GLU A 114 -22.60 -4.59 7.05
N GLN A 115 -23.63 -4.07 7.73
CA GLN A 115 -24.95 -4.70 7.78
C GLN A 115 -25.58 -4.82 6.39
N LYS A 116 -25.52 -3.75 5.58
CA LYS A 116 -26.02 -3.79 4.20
C LYS A 116 -25.27 -4.84 3.36
N LYS A 117 -23.94 -4.87 3.46
CA LYS A 117 -23.10 -5.83 2.74
C LYS A 117 -23.40 -7.28 3.14
N ALA A 118 -23.63 -7.53 4.43
CA ALA A 118 -24.02 -8.85 4.93
C ALA A 118 -25.41 -9.29 4.41
N ASN A 119 -26.37 -8.37 4.38
CA ASN A 119 -27.71 -8.66 3.88
C ASN A 119 -27.70 -8.99 2.38
N VAL A 120 -26.98 -8.22 1.56
CA VAL A 120 -26.83 -8.50 0.12
C VAL A 120 -26.20 -9.88 -0.13
N LYS A 121 -25.15 -10.23 0.63
CA LYS A 121 -24.50 -11.53 0.52
C LYS A 121 -25.43 -12.69 0.88
N ASN A 122 -26.31 -12.50 1.87
CA ASN A 122 -27.28 -13.53 2.26
C ASN A 122 -28.39 -13.70 1.21
N GLU A 123 -28.81 -12.62 0.55
CA GLU A 123 -29.77 -12.69 -0.56
C GLU A 123 -29.19 -13.39 -1.80
N GLU A 124 -27.92 -13.16 -2.13
CA GLU A 124 -27.22 -13.89 -3.21
C GLU A 124 -27.14 -15.41 -2.94
N ILE A 125 -26.91 -15.82 -1.69
CA ILE A 125 -26.84 -17.23 -1.29
C ILE A 125 -28.22 -17.91 -1.31
N LEU A 126 -29.30 -17.18 -1.03
CA LEU A 126 -30.67 -17.71 -1.05
C LEU A 126 -31.26 -17.82 -2.47
N THR A 127 -30.64 -17.15 -3.44
CA THR A 127 -31.09 -17.12 -4.85
C THR A 127 -30.24 -17.98 -5.78
N SER A 128 -29.19 -18.63 -5.26
CA SER A 128 -28.35 -19.61 -5.97
C SER A 128 -28.59 -21.04 -5.49
#